data_AF-D8SI31-F1
#
_entry.id   AF-D8SI31-F1
#
_cell.length_a   1.000
_cell.length_b   1.000
_cell.length_c   1.000
_cell.angle_alpha   90.00
_cell.angle_beta   90.00
_cell.angle_gamma   90.00
#
_symmetry.space_group_name_H-M   'P 1'
#
loop_
_entity.id
_entity.type
_entity.pdbx_description
1 polymer ?
#
loop_
_entity_poly.entity_id
_entity_poly.type
_entity_poly.pdbx_seq_one_letter_code
_entity_poly.pdbx_strand_id
1 'polypeptide(L)'
;SHRSVPAPFLTKTFHLVDDSSTDDVVSWSEDGTTFIVWRPPEFAKDILPNYFKHNNFSSFVRQLNTYGFRKIVSDRWEFANEYFRKGQQDLLCEIHRRKTGQPNTMQPIRQTSTAEDILWSHVTTTSPVPSPRAPHFTAAVSICDENERLRRDNCILMSELSRLRRLNDEVLLFVQNQ
;
A
#
# COMPACT_ATOMS: atom_id res chain seq x y z
N SER A 1 -28.53 -3.26 -17.61
CA SER A 1 -27.09 -3.11 -17.30
C SER A 1 -26.61 -4.33 -16.54
N HIS A 2 -25.58 -5.02 -17.00
CA HIS A 2 -24.96 -6.10 -16.22
C HIS A 2 -23.97 -5.46 -15.23
N ARG A 3 -24.32 -5.39 -13.93
CA ARG A 3 -23.29 -5.13 -12.90
C ARG A 3 -22.33 -6.32 -12.89
N SER A 4 -21.04 -6.03 -12.93
CA SER A 4 -19.99 -7.01 -12.64
C SER A 4 -20.11 -7.46 -11.19
N VAL A 5 -19.94 -8.76 -10.92
CA VAL A 5 -19.86 -9.25 -9.54
C VAL A 5 -18.54 -8.75 -8.94
N PRO A 6 -18.55 -8.06 -7.77
CA PRO A 6 -17.34 -7.59 -7.13
C PRO A 6 -16.36 -8.74 -6.84
N ALA A 7 -15.06 -8.47 -6.96
CA ALA A 7 -14.05 -9.49 -6.70
C ALA A 7 -14.15 -9.98 -5.23
N PRO A 8 -14.05 -11.30 -4.95
CA PRO A 8 -14.24 -11.84 -3.59
C PRO A 8 -13.35 -11.21 -2.51
N PHE A 9 -12.16 -10.71 -2.89
CA PHE A 9 -11.30 -9.95 -1.98
C PHE A 9 -11.95 -8.67 -1.47
N LEU A 10 -12.65 -7.93 -2.33
CA LEU A 10 -13.30 -6.65 -2.00
C LEU A 10 -14.49 -6.87 -1.08
N THR A 11 -15.38 -7.80 -1.43
CA THR A 11 -16.55 -8.16 -0.60
C THR A 11 -16.12 -8.61 0.79
N LYS A 12 -15.09 -9.47 0.87
CA LYS A 12 -14.54 -9.93 2.15
C LYS A 12 -13.89 -8.82 2.96
N THR A 13 -13.14 -7.92 2.31
CA THR A 13 -12.54 -6.76 2.99
C THR A 13 -13.61 -5.82 3.51
N PHE A 14 -14.68 -5.57 2.75
CA PHE A 14 -15.81 -4.77 3.21
C PHE A 14 -16.45 -5.38 4.46
N HIS A 15 -16.79 -6.67 4.41
CA HIS A 15 -17.44 -7.38 5.53
C HIS A 15 -16.56 -7.47 6.78
N LEU A 16 -15.24 -7.46 6.61
CA LEU A 16 -14.25 -7.43 7.69
C LEU A 16 -14.07 -6.05 8.32
N VAL A 17 -14.27 -4.96 7.57
CA VAL A 17 -14.19 -3.58 8.09
C VAL A 17 -15.54 -3.10 8.67
N ASP A 18 -16.65 -3.63 8.15
CA ASP A 18 -18.01 -3.27 8.60
C ASP A 18 -18.46 -4.02 9.87
N ASP A 19 -17.66 -4.98 10.35
CA ASP A 19 -17.89 -5.70 11.60
C ASP A 19 -17.39 -4.89 12.82
N SER A 20 -18.33 -4.20 13.46
CA SER A 20 -18.08 -3.39 14.65
C SER A 20 -17.55 -4.16 15.87
N SER A 21 -17.60 -5.50 15.87
CA SER A 21 -16.94 -6.29 16.91
C SER A 21 -15.41 -6.28 16.79
N THR A 22 -14.87 -5.78 15.66
CA THR A 22 -13.45 -5.70 15.36
C THR A 22 -12.89 -4.27 15.29
N ASP A 23 -13.71 -3.26 15.60
CA ASP A 23 -13.36 -1.82 15.51
C ASP A 23 -12.08 -1.45 16.29
N ASP A 24 -11.74 -2.22 17.33
CA ASP A 24 -10.53 -2.05 18.15
C ASP A 24 -9.23 -2.54 17.45
N VAL A 25 -9.35 -3.25 16.32
CA VAL A 25 -8.25 -3.78 15.50
C VAL A 25 -8.29 -3.20 14.09
N VAL A 26 -9.49 -3.10 13.49
CA VAL A 26 -9.75 -2.56 12.16
C VAL A 26 -11.11 -1.89 12.14
N SER A 27 -11.19 -0.63 11.69
CA SER A 27 -12.45 0.11 11.62
C SER A 27 -12.54 0.96 10.35
N TRP A 28 -13.75 1.42 10.03
CA TRP A 28 -13.93 2.60 9.18
C TRP A 28 -13.37 3.86 9.87
N SER A 29 -13.05 4.89 9.07
CA SER A 29 -12.89 6.26 9.55
C SER A 29 -14.23 6.86 10.01
N GLU A 30 -14.16 7.97 10.75
CA GLU A 30 -15.34 8.71 11.23
C GLU A 30 -16.27 9.18 10.09
N ASP A 31 -15.70 9.58 8.96
CA ASP A 31 -16.43 9.96 7.74
C ASP A 31 -16.83 8.77 6.85
N GLY A 32 -16.39 7.55 7.18
CA GLY A 32 -16.67 6.32 6.43
C GLY A 32 -16.06 6.25 5.03
N THR A 33 -15.11 7.13 4.66
CA THR A 33 -14.48 7.15 3.32
C THR A 33 -13.18 6.36 3.25
N THR A 34 -12.61 5.98 4.39
CA THR A 34 -11.36 5.22 4.51
C THR A 34 -11.52 4.12 5.56
N PHE A 35 -10.57 3.19 5.62
CA PHE A 35 -10.48 2.25 6.73
C PHE A 35 -9.08 2.19 7.31
N ILE A 36 -9.00 1.89 8.60
CA ILE A 36 -7.81 1.97 9.42
C ILE A 36 -7.55 0.61 10.05
N VAL A 37 -6.31 0.10 9.93
CA VAL A 37 -5.85 -1.06 10.70
C VAL A 37 -5.04 -0.54 11.90
N TRP A 38 -5.66 -0.51 13.07
CA TRP A 38 -5.08 -0.01 14.32
C TRP A 38 -3.99 -0.91 14.88
N ARG A 39 -4.20 -2.23 14.78
CA ARG A 39 -3.31 -3.26 15.35
C ARG A 39 -2.93 -4.30 14.31
N PRO A 40 -1.90 -4.04 13.48
CA PRO A 40 -1.51 -4.95 12.38
C PRO A 40 -1.12 -6.37 12.79
N PRO A 41 -0.42 -6.65 13.92
CA PRO A 41 -0.12 -8.01 14.35
C PRO A 41 -1.37 -8.84 14.69
N GLU A 42 -2.29 -8.25 15.44
CA GLU A 42 -3.57 -8.85 15.85
C GLU A 42 -4.50 -9.02 14.65
N PHE A 43 -4.60 -8.00 13.79
CA PHE A 43 -5.31 -8.08 12.51
C PHE A 43 -4.81 -9.26 11.67
N ALA A 44 -3.49 -9.41 11.58
CA ALA A 44 -2.84 -10.47 10.83
C ALA A 44 -3.13 -11.86 11.41
N LYS A 45 -3.01 -12.01 12.74
CA LYS A 45 -3.13 -13.28 13.46
C LYS A 45 -4.58 -13.74 13.64
N ASP A 46 -5.45 -12.83 14.06
CA ASP A 46 -6.75 -13.17 14.65
C ASP A 46 -7.92 -12.86 13.70
N ILE A 47 -7.78 -11.91 12.77
CA ILE A 47 -8.83 -11.53 11.81
C ILE A 47 -8.61 -12.13 10.42
N LEU A 48 -7.42 -11.98 9.82
CA LEU A 48 -7.18 -12.44 8.44
C LEU A 48 -7.53 -13.91 8.18
N PRO A 49 -7.26 -14.90 9.08
CA PRO A 49 -7.62 -16.30 8.84
C PRO A 49 -9.12 -16.57 8.68
N ASN A 50 -9.98 -15.74 9.28
CA ASN A 50 -11.44 -15.92 9.24
C ASN A 50 -12.00 -15.55 7.85
N TYR A 51 -11.36 -14.61 7.15
CA TYR A 51 -11.80 -14.11 5.85
C TYR A 51 -10.92 -14.63 4.69
N PHE A 52 -9.63 -14.87 4.91
CA PHE A 52 -8.65 -15.22 3.88
C PHE A 52 -7.84 -16.46 4.25
N LYS A 53 -7.32 -17.18 3.24
CA LYS A 53 -6.52 -18.40 3.44
C LYS A 53 -5.06 -18.13 3.88
N HIS A 54 -4.81 -17.06 4.63
CA HIS A 54 -3.51 -16.68 5.15
C HIS A 54 -3.63 -15.69 6.32
N ASN A 55 -2.63 -15.66 7.19
CA ASN A 55 -2.45 -14.66 8.26
C ASN A 55 -1.46 -13.55 7.89
N ASN A 56 -1.07 -13.41 6.62
CA ASN A 56 0.01 -12.50 6.21
C ASN A 56 -0.52 -11.09 5.85
N PHE A 57 -0.19 -10.09 6.67
CA PHE A 57 -0.56 -8.69 6.44
C PHE A 57 -0.03 -8.13 5.11
N SER A 58 1.20 -8.43 4.73
CA SER A 58 1.81 -7.98 3.47
C SER A 58 1.08 -8.55 2.25
N SER A 59 0.53 -9.77 2.34
CA SER A 59 -0.33 -10.34 1.30
C SER A 59 -1.65 -9.59 1.17
N PHE A 60 -2.28 -9.22 2.29
CA PHE A 60 -3.48 -8.36 2.31
C PHE A 60 -3.19 -6.98 1.70
N VAL A 61 -2.11 -6.30 2.11
CA VAL A 61 -1.68 -5.01 1.56
C VAL A 61 -1.35 -5.11 0.06
N ARG A 62 -0.75 -6.22 -0.40
CA ARG A 62 -0.52 -6.47 -1.83
C ARG A 62 -1.84 -6.56 -2.62
N GLN A 63 -2.87 -7.18 -2.05
CA GLN A 63 -4.20 -7.24 -2.66
C GLN A 63 -4.86 -5.84 -2.70
N LEU A 64 -4.79 -5.07 -1.62
CA LEU A 64 -5.25 -3.66 -1.60
C LEU A 64 -4.61 -2.85 -2.73
N ASN A 65 -3.28 -2.90 -2.86
CA ASN A 65 -2.55 -2.21 -3.93
C ASN A 65 -2.95 -2.68 -5.33
N THR A 66 -3.30 -3.97 -5.48
CA THR A 66 -3.75 -4.56 -6.76
C THR A 66 -5.13 -4.04 -7.19
N TYR A 67 -6.00 -3.73 -6.23
CA TYR A 67 -7.29 -3.05 -6.43
C TYR A 67 -7.22 -1.53 -6.29
N GLY A 68 -6.00 -0.98 -6.22
CA GLY A 68 -5.74 0.45 -6.33
C GLY A 68 -6.06 1.30 -5.11
N PHE A 69 -6.27 0.68 -3.94
CA PHE A 69 -6.24 1.38 -2.66
C PHE A 69 -4.89 2.09 -2.48
N ARG A 70 -4.89 3.19 -1.74
CA ARG A 70 -3.68 3.95 -1.39
C ARG A 70 -3.59 4.08 0.13
N LYS A 71 -2.39 3.88 0.68
CA LYS A 71 -2.08 4.33 2.05
C LYS A 71 -2.07 5.86 2.04
N ILE A 72 -2.93 6.49 2.83
CA ILE A 72 -3.08 7.97 2.82
C ILE A 72 -2.39 8.67 3.99
N VAL A 73 -2.03 7.92 5.04
CA VAL A 73 -1.32 8.41 6.22
C VAL A 73 0.01 7.65 6.36
N SER A 74 1.09 8.34 6.74
CA SER A 74 2.44 7.75 6.75
C SER A 74 2.67 6.82 7.93
N ASP A 75 2.24 7.23 9.11
CA ASP A 75 2.39 6.57 10.42
C ASP A 75 1.25 5.58 10.74
N ARG A 76 0.03 5.83 10.23
CA ARG A 76 -1.15 4.98 10.41
C ARG A 76 -1.43 4.09 9.21
N TRP A 77 -1.88 2.85 9.43
CA TRP A 77 -2.28 1.92 8.35
C TRP A 77 -3.69 2.22 7.84
N GLU A 78 -3.85 3.42 7.28
CA GLU A 78 -5.11 3.92 6.75
C GLU A 78 -5.13 3.89 5.23
N PHE A 79 -6.18 3.30 4.66
CA PHE A 79 -6.31 3.03 3.24
C PHE A 79 -7.61 3.63 2.67
N ALA A 80 -7.47 4.31 1.53
CA ALA A 80 -8.59 4.91 0.81
C ALA A 80 -8.73 4.33 -0.61
N ASN A 81 -9.97 4.17 -1.06
CA ASN A 81 -10.36 3.93 -2.45
C ASN A 81 -11.71 4.65 -2.69
N GLU A 82 -11.84 5.34 -3.82
CA GLU A 82 -13.00 6.19 -4.13
C GLU A 82 -14.35 5.46 -4.04
N TYR A 83 -14.37 4.15 -4.32
CA TYR A 83 -15.55 3.30 -4.36
C TYR A 83 -15.64 2.29 -3.19
N PHE A 84 -14.79 2.44 -2.16
CA PHE A 84 -14.83 1.62 -0.95
C PHE A 84 -15.25 2.50 0.24
N ARG A 85 -16.55 2.53 0.55
CA ARG A 85 -17.13 3.45 1.55
C ARG A 85 -18.16 2.74 2.43
N LYS A 86 -18.23 3.12 3.71
CA LYS A 86 -19.17 2.56 4.69
C LYS A 86 -20.60 2.61 4.19
N GLY A 87 -21.35 1.52 4.34
CA GLY A 87 -22.74 1.40 3.89
C GLY A 87 -22.97 1.41 2.37
N GLN A 88 -21.92 1.51 1.53
CA GLN A 88 -22.06 1.59 0.06
C GLN A 88 -21.42 0.37 -0.64
N GLN A 89 -21.75 -0.84 -0.20
CA GLN A 89 -21.23 -2.10 -0.76
C GLN A 89 -21.52 -2.25 -2.27
N ASP A 90 -22.57 -1.60 -2.77
CA ASP A 90 -22.92 -1.54 -4.20
C ASP A 90 -21.81 -0.95 -5.09
N LEU A 91 -20.97 -0.06 -4.55
CA LEU A 91 -19.87 0.57 -5.30
C LEU A 91 -18.67 -0.36 -5.55
N LEU A 92 -18.61 -1.52 -4.88
CA LEU A 92 -17.49 -2.46 -5.02
C LEU A 92 -17.35 -3.03 -6.44
N CYS A 93 -18.38 -2.97 -7.30
CA CYS A 93 -18.28 -3.36 -8.71
C CYS A 93 -17.44 -2.40 -9.55
N GLU A 94 -17.28 -1.14 -9.12
CA GLU A 94 -16.45 -0.13 -9.79
C GLU A 94 -14.96 -0.25 -9.45
N ILE A 95 -14.60 -1.06 -8.44
CA ILE A 95 -13.19 -1.28 -8.06
C ILE A 95 -12.56 -2.34 -8.95
N HIS A 96 -11.89 -1.87 -10.00
CA HIS A 96 -11.22 -2.74 -10.98
C HIS A 96 -9.77 -3.05 -10.59
N ARG A 97 -9.33 -4.29 -10.86
CA ARG A 97 -7.92 -4.68 -10.73
C ARG A 97 -7.05 -3.87 -11.69
N ARG A 98 -5.97 -3.25 -11.17
CA ARG A 98 -5.00 -2.52 -12.00
C ARG A 98 -4.32 -3.48 -12.99
N LYS A 99 -4.36 -3.13 -14.27
CA LYS A 99 -3.58 -3.81 -15.32
C LYS A 99 -2.11 -3.39 -15.19
N THR A 100 -1.21 -4.37 -15.07
CA THR A 100 0.23 -4.14 -15.14
C THR A 100 0.59 -3.67 -16.55
N GLY A 101 0.81 -2.37 -16.74
CA GLY A 101 1.23 -1.81 -18.04
C GLY A 101 0.63 -0.47 -18.48
N GLN A 102 -0.18 0.22 -17.67
CA GLN A 102 -0.62 1.60 -17.99
C GLN A 102 -0.23 2.63 -16.91
N PRO A 103 0.37 3.78 -17.30
CA PRO A 103 0.63 4.88 -16.38
C PRO A 103 -0.69 5.59 -16.07
N ASN A 104 -1.15 5.50 -14.82
CA ASN A 104 -2.40 6.12 -14.39
C ASN A 104 -2.18 7.63 -14.17
N THR A 105 -2.60 8.46 -15.12
CA THR A 105 -2.60 9.92 -14.99
C THR A 105 -3.69 10.37 -14.01
N MET A 106 -3.32 10.58 -12.74
CA MET A 106 -4.13 11.37 -11.80
C MET A 106 -3.26 12.41 -11.10
N GLN A 107 -3.88 13.56 -10.86
CA GLN A 107 -3.20 14.82 -10.52
C GLN A 107 -2.71 14.85 -9.05
N PRO A 108 -1.65 15.61 -8.73
CA PRO A 108 -1.29 15.90 -7.35
C PRO A 108 -2.34 16.79 -6.69
N ILE A 109 -2.87 16.36 -5.55
CA ILE A 109 -3.67 17.22 -4.68
C ILE A 109 -2.73 18.28 -4.09
N ARG A 110 -3.08 19.56 -4.24
CA ARG A 110 -2.35 20.68 -3.63
C ARG A 110 -2.37 20.55 -2.11
N GLN A 111 -1.22 20.31 -1.49
CA GLN A 111 -1.03 20.57 -0.07
C GLN A 111 -0.97 22.08 0.15
N THR A 112 -1.89 22.62 0.94
CA THR A 112 -1.79 23.97 1.49
C THR A 112 -1.38 23.85 2.96
N SER A 113 -0.09 24.00 3.22
CA SER A 113 0.46 24.19 4.56
C SER A 113 1.12 25.57 4.59
N THR A 114 0.79 26.36 5.60
CA THR A 114 1.21 27.77 5.73
C THR A 114 2.71 27.92 5.99
N ALA A 115 3.27 29.05 5.55
CA ALA A 115 4.71 29.29 5.52
C ALA A 115 5.31 29.71 6.86
N GLU A 116 6.46 29.09 7.22
CA GLU A 116 7.66 29.63 7.91
C GLU A 116 8.84 28.69 7.55
N ASP A 117 10.10 29.10 7.34
CA ASP A 117 10.61 30.35 6.71
C ASP A 117 12.04 30.13 6.10
N ILE A 118 12.61 31.17 5.47
CA ILE A 118 14.03 31.45 5.07
C ILE A 118 15.07 30.31 5.13
N LEU A 119 15.66 29.95 3.97
CA LEU A 119 17.10 30.13 3.65
C LEU A 119 17.49 29.65 2.23
N TRP A 120 17.53 30.55 1.25
CA TRP A 120 18.54 30.50 0.17
C TRP A 120 18.70 31.86 -0.51
N SER A 121 19.61 32.68 0.02
CA SER A 121 19.93 33.99 -0.55
C SER A 121 21.12 33.92 -1.52
N HIS A 122 20.87 34.05 -2.82
CA HIS A 122 21.77 34.82 -3.70
C HIS A 122 21.06 35.43 -4.92
N VAL A 123 21.49 36.66 -5.23
CA VAL A 123 21.04 37.61 -6.26
C VAL A 123 21.74 37.28 -7.61
N THR A 124 21.23 37.51 -8.83
CA THR A 124 21.08 38.77 -9.63
C THR A 124 20.43 38.36 -10.99
N THR A 125 19.28 38.88 -11.45
CA THR A 125 19.07 40.08 -12.34
C THR A 125 18.96 39.81 -13.86
N THR A 126 18.01 40.53 -14.49
CA THR A 126 17.74 40.78 -15.95
C THR A 126 17.04 39.73 -16.85
N SER A 127 16.15 40.25 -17.71
CA SER A 127 15.11 39.61 -18.55
C SER A 127 15.53 39.46 -20.05
N PRO A 128 14.67 39.05 -21.03
CA PRO A 128 13.54 38.09 -21.06
C PRO A 128 13.63 37.09 -22.27
N VAL A 129 12.49 36.49 -22.70
CA VAL A 129 12.25 35.65 -23.93
C VAL A 129 12.72 34.15 -23.84
N PRO A 130 12.22 33.21 -24.68
CA PRO A 130 10.98 32.44 -24.44
C PRO A 130 11.16 30.93 -24.17
N SER A 131 10.05 30.29 -23.75
CA SER A 131 9.85 28.85 -23.46
C SER A 131 10.65 27.83 -24.29
N PRO A 132 11.17 26.78 -23.63
CA PRO A 132 10.64 25.44 -23.94
C PRO A 132 10.29 24.60 -22.70
N ARG A 133 8.98 24.35 -22.55
CA ARG A 133 8.34 23.12 -22.01
C ARG A 133 9.21 22.20 -21.11
N ALA A 134 9.07 22.35 -19.79
CA ALA A 134 9.76 21.53 -18.80
C ALA A 134 9.38 20.02 -18.84
N PRO A 135 10.33 19.08 -18.66
CA PRO A 135 10.07 17.64 -18.60
C PRO A 135 9.74 17.18 -17.17
N HIS A 136 8.51 17.38 -16.70
CA HIS A 136 8.03 16.80 -15.44
C HIS A 136 7.55 15.33 -15.63
N PHE A 137 8.48 14.40 -15.86
CA PHE A 137 8.17 12.96 -15.88
C PHE A 137 9.36 12.03 -15.59
N THR A 138 9.91 12.08 -14.37
CA THR A 138 11.01 11.17 -13.95
C THR A 138 10.78 10.46 -12.61
N ALA A 139 10.12 11.10 -11.64
CA ALA A 139 9.89 10.52 -10.31
C ALA A 139 9.04 9.22 -10.33
N ALA A 140 8.00 9.15 -11.18
CA ALA A 140 7.11 7.99 -11.23
C ALA A 140 7.77 6.72 -11.79
N VAL A 141 8.75 6.87 -12.70
CA VAL A 141 9.56 5.76 -13.23
C VAL A 141 10.52 5.27 -12.16
N SER A 142 11.27 6.20 -11.55
CA SER A 142 12.22 5.91 -10.46
C SER A 142 11.58 5.18 -9.27
N ILE A 143 10.35 5.52 -8.87
CA ILE A 143 9.64 4.83 -7.77
C ILE A 143 9.24 3.40 -8.16
N CYS A 144 8.86 3.15 -9.41
CA CYS A 144 8.57 1.80 -9.89
C CYS A 144 9.83 0.93 -9.92
N ASP A 145 10.92 1.47 -10.49
CA ASP A 145 12.20 0.77 -10.61
C ASP A 145 12.78 0.43 -9.23
N GLU A 146 12.72 1.38 -8.27
CA GLU A 146 13.19 1.16 -6.90
C GLU A 146 12.30 0.16 -6.15
N ASN A 147 10.99 0.14 -6.38
CA ASN A 147 10.11 -0.90 -5.82
C ASN A 147 10.43 -2.30 -6.39
N GLU A 148 10.81 -2.40 -7.67
CA GLU A 148 11.26 -3.67 -8.23
C GLU A 148 12.63 -4.08 -7.70
N ARG A 149 13.57 -3.14 -7.55
CA ARG A 149 14.88 -3.37 -6.96
C ARG A 149 14.76 -3.86 -5.51
N LEU A 150 13.99 -3.16 -4.68
CA LEU A 150 13.68 -3.60 -3.32
C LEU A 150 13.02 -5.00 -3.28
N ARG A 151 12.20 -5.37 -4.27
CA ARG A 151 11.65 -6.74 -4.37
C ARG A 151 12.69 -7.79 -4.74
N ARG A 152 13.65 -7.48 -5.62
CA ARG A 152 14.79 -8.36 -5.93
C ARG A 152 15.66 -8.54 -4.69
N ASP A 153 16.01 -7.44 -4.02
CA ASP A 153 16.88 -7.43 -2.85
C ASP A 153 16.25 -8.21 -1.68
N ASN A 154 14.95 -8.02 -1.40
CA ASN A 154 14.22 -8.82 -0.42
C ASN A 154 14.17 -10.32 -0.77
N CYS A 155 14.08 -10.68 -2.06
CA CYS A 155 14.10 -12.08 -2.50
C CYS A 155 15.47 -12.74 -2.26
N ILE A 156 16.55 -11.99 -2.52
CA ILE A 156 17.94 -12.42 -2.27
C ILE A 156 18.17 -12.61 -0.78
N LEU A 157 17.80 -11.62 0.05
CA LEU A 157 17.93 -11.69 1.51
C LEU A 157 17.11 -12.84 2.12
N MET A 158 15.89 -13.09 1.65
CA MET A 158 15.09 -14.25 2.07
C MET A 158 15.76 -15.58 1.72
N SER A 159 16.35 -15.68 0.53
CA SER A 159 17.07 -16.87 0.07
C SER A 159 18.33 -17.11 0.91
N GLU A 160 19.08 -16.05 1.22
CA GLU A 160 20.31 -16.13 2.02
C GLU A 160 20.03 -16.43 3.49
N LEU A 161 19.02 -15.81 4.10
CA LEU A 161 18.54 -16.19 5.44
C LEU A 161 18.12 -17.66 5.50
N SER A 162 17.49 -18.17 4.44
CA SER A 162 17.11 -19.59 4.34
C SER A 162 18.33 -20.50 4.19
N ARG A 163 19.39 -20.05 3.51
CA ARG A 163 20.67 -20.77 3.37
C ARG A 163 21.44 -20.82 4.69
N LEU A 164 21.56 -19.67 5.38
CA LEU A 164 22.25 -19.56 6.65
C LEU A 164 21.56 -20.35 7.76
N ARG A 165 20.22 -20.38 7.79
CA ARG A 165 19.46 -21.25 8.70
C ARG A 165 19.80 -22.73 8.49
N ARG A 166 19.70 -23.23 7.24
CA ARG A 166 20.08 -24.63 6.92
C ARG A 166 21.53 -24.95 7.33
N LEU A 167 22.48 -24.06 7.06
CA LEU A 167 23.87 -24.27 7.46
C LEU A 167 24.05 -24.30 8.98
N ASN A 168 23.33 -23.45 9.71
CA ASN A 168 23.33 -23.46 11.18
C ASN A 168 22.71 -24.74 11.74
N ASP A 169 21.62 -25.23 11.12
CA ASP A 169 20.97 -26.49 11.49
C ASP A 169 21.90 -27.69 11.22
N GLU A 170 22.62 -27.72 10.09
CA GLU A 170 23.63 -28.74 9.77
C GLU A 170 24.83 -28.71 10.74
N VAL A 171 25.31 -27.53 11.13
CA VAL A 171 26.37 -27.40 12.16
C VAL A 171 25.87 -27.88 13.52
N LEU A 172 24.62 -27.59 13.89
CA LEU A 172 24.02 -28.12 15.13
C LEU A 172 23.98 -29.65 15.11
N LEU A 173 23.52 -30.25 14.00
CA LEU A 173 23.45 -31.69 13.81
C LEU A 173 24.84 -32.34 13.83
N PHE A 174 25.88 -31.67 13.33
CA PHE A 174 27.26 -32.17 13.40
C PHE A 174 27.81 -32.15 14.83
N VAL A 175 27.54 -31.06 15.58
CA VAL A 175 27.98 -30.92 16.99
C VAL A 175 27.23 -31.86 17.95
N GLN A 176 25.98 -32.25 17.62
CA GLN A 176 25.19 -33.20 18.42
C GLN A 176 25.46 -34.69 18.12
N ASN A 177 26.26 -35.02 17.10
CA ASN A 177 26.62 -36.39 16.73
C ASN A 177 28.11 -36.72 17.01
N GLN A 178 28.71 -36.01 17.97
CA GLN A 178 30.03 -36.26 18.57
C GLN A 178 29.85 -36.61 20.05
#